data_AF-A0A349VXI3-F1
#
_entry.id   AF-A0A349VXI3-F1
#
_cell.length_a   1.000
_cell.length_b   1.000
_cell.length_c   1.000
_cell.angle_alpha   90.00
_cell.angle_beta   90.00
_cell.angle_gamma   90.00
#
_symmetry.space_group_name_H-M   'P 1'
#
loop_
_entity.id
_entity.type
_entity.pdbx_description
1 polymer ?
#
loop_
_entity_poly.entity_id
_entity_poly.type
_entity_poly.pdbx_seq_one_letter_code
_entity_poly.pdbx_strand_id
1 'polypeptide(L)'
;YGVTAETYDQIKDYIVVANLDGIKKININKLDANSLAKHPYLSPKDAKLIVNYRDQHGSYVNIEDLTKIGTLSDLAIAKIAPYLIFENDSR
;
A
#
# COMPACT_ATOMS: atom_id res chain seq x y z
N TYR A 1 21.14 25.67 12.86
CA TYR A 1 20.60 24.95 11.68
C TYR A 1 21.01 23.49 11.79
N GLY A 2 20.05 22.57 11.73
CA GLY A 2 20.32 21.14 11.55
C GLY A 2 19.76 20.24 12.64
N VAL A 3 18.44 20.05 12.64
CA VAL A 3 17.67 18.92 13.20
C VAL A 3 18.38 18.11 14.30
N THR A 4 18.06 18.43 15.55
CA THR A 4 18.40 17.60 16.71
C THR A 4 17.76 16.22 16.58
N ALA A 5 18.45 15.21 17.11
CA ALA A 5 18.09 13.78 17.08
C ALA A 5 16.68 13.45 17.64
N GLU A 6 15.98 14.43 18.22
CA GLU A 6 14.65 14.33 18.79
C GLU A 6 13.54 14.18 17.73
N THR A 7 13.74 14.71 16.52
CA THR A 7 12.73 14.56 15.45
C THR A 7 12.64 13.12 14.95
N TYR A 8 13.70 12.32 15.11
CA TYR A 8 13.71 10.92 14.65
C TYR A 8 12.86 10.00 15.53
N ASP A 9 12.67 10.34 16.81
CA ASP A 9 11.92 9.52 17.75
C ASP A 9 10.39 9.71 17.61
N GLN A 10 9.95 10.93 17.24
CA GLN A 10 8.52 11.25 17.06
C GLN A 10 7.90 10.63 15.79
N ILE A 11 8.68 10.44 14.73
CA ILE A 11 8.22 9.68 13.55
C ILE A 11 8.36 8.17 13.75
N LYS A 12 9.17 7.70 14.69
CA LYS A 12 9.28 6.26 14.99
C LYS A 12 8.04 5.76 15.73
N ASP A 13 7.46 6.57 16.61
CA ASP A 13 6.26 6.21 17.37
C ASP A 13 4.97 6.17 16.50
N TYR A 14 4.90 6.97 15.43
CA TYR A 14 3.80 6.86 14.45
C TYR A 14 3.87 5.59 13.58
N ILE A 15 4.97 4.84 13.67
CA ILE A 15 5.19 3.58 12.94
C ILE A 15 4.86 2.38 13.85
N VAL A 16 4.78 2.56 15.19
CA VAL A 16 4.69 1.45 16.16
C VAL A 16 3.35 1.41 16.93
N VAL A 17 2.60 2.51 17.08
CA VAL A 17 1.51 2.59 18.09
C VAL A 17 0.08 2.64 17.52
N ALA A 18 -0.22 1.95 16.41
CA ALA A 18 -1.60 1.80 15.94
C ALA A 18 -1.97 0.33 15.70
N ASN A 19 -1.98 -0.44 16.79
CA ASN A 19 -2.73 -1.69 16.95
C ASN A 19 -2.31 -2.85 16.03
N LEU A 20 -1.81 -3.91 16.66
CA LEU A 20 -1.81 -5.27 16.09
C LEU A 20 -3.24 -5.80 15.83
N ASP A 21 -4.28 -5.04 16.19
CA ASP A 21 -5.71 -5.22 15.89
C ASP A 21 -6.23 -4.24 14.80
N GLY A 22 -5.39 -3.30 14.35
CA GLY A 22 -5.78 -2.11 13.56
C GLY A 22 -4.83 -1.78 12.40
N ILE A 23 -3.99 -2.73 11.97
CA ILE A 23 -3.30 -2.67 10.68
C ILE A 23 -4.40 -2.57 9.61
N LYS A 24 -4.65 -1.35 9.10
CA LYS A 24 -5.57 -1.13 7.99
C LYS A 24 -4.95 -1.72 6.73
N LYS A 25 -5.11 -3.04 6.63
CA LYS A 25 -4.92 -3.81 5.43
C LYS A 25 -5.69 -3.12 4.30
N ILE A 26 -4.96 -2.71 3.27
CA ILE A 26 -5.47 -1.96 2.13
C ILE A 26 -6.02 -2.98 1.14
N ASN A 27 -7.34 -3.00 1.00
CA ASN A 27 -7.98 -3.84 0.00
C ASN A 27 -7.88 -3.19 -1.39
N ILE A 28 -6.93 -3.66 -2.18
CA ILE A 28 -6.65 -3.11 -3.51
C ILE A 28 -7.77 -3.36 -4.52
N ASN A 29 -8.62 -4.36 -4.27
CA ASN A 29 -9.80 -4.65 -5.08
C ASN A 29 -10.99 -3.76 -4.75
N LYS A 30 -11.11 -3.30 -3.50
CA LYS A 30 -12.22 -2.46 -3.03
C LYS A 30 -11.92 -0.97 -3.03
N LEU A 31 -10.66 -0.57 -2.94
CA LEU A 31 -10.29 0.84 -2.81
C LEU A 31 -10.18 1.54 -4.17
N ASP A 32 -10.53 2.82 -4.18
CA ASP A 32 -10.35 3.71 -5.32
C ASP A 32 -8.93 4.25 -5.41
N ALA A 33 -8.57 4.78 -6.58
CA ALA A 33 -7.27 5.38 -6.84
C ALA A 33 -6.94 6.50 -5.84
N ASN A 34 -7.93 7.31 -5.44
CA ASN A 34 -7.70 8.36 -4.46
C ASN A 34 -7.40 7.79 -3.06
N SER A 35 -8.06 6.70 -2.67
CA SER A 35 -7.82 6.04 -1.38
C SER A 35 -6.48 5.32 -1.35
N LEU A 36 -6.10 4.69 -2.45
CA LEU A 36 -4.78 4.07 -2.64
C LEU A 36 -3.66 5.13 -2.63
N ALA A 37 -3.87 6.28 -3.27
CA ALA A 37 -2.90 7.39 -3.33
C ALA A 37 -2.66 8.09 -1.98
N LYS A 38 -3.52 7.87 -0.97
CA LYS A 38 -3.29 8.36 0.40
C LYS A 38 -2.21 7.57 1.12
N HIS A 39 -1.79 6.43 0.59
CA HIS A 39 -0.77 5.60 1.21
C HIS A 39 0.62 6.17 0.90
N PRO A 40 1.51 6.35 1.90
CA PRO A 40 2.82 6.97 1.72
C PRO A 40 3.74 6.24 0.73
N TYR A 41 3.45 4.97 0.45
CA TYR A 41 4.23 4.14 -0.47
C TYR A 41 3.59 3.98 -1.86
N LEU A 42 2.47 4.67 -2.14
CA LEU A 42 1.69 4.48 -3.36
C LEU A 42 1.37 5.83 -3.98
N SER A 43 1.98 6.13 -5.13
CA SER A 43 1.78 7.42 -5.79
C SER A 43 0.39 7.49 -6.41
N PRO A 44 -0.19 8.69 -6.62
CA PRO A 44 -1.46 8.84 -7.34
C PRO A 44 -1.44 8.25 -8.75
N LYS A 45 -0.27 8.20 -9.38
CA LYS A 45 -0.07 7.52 -10.67
C LYS A 45 -0.23 6.00 -10.54
N ASP A 46 0.47 5.40 -9.58
CA ASP A 46 0.40 3.96 -9.31
C ASP A 46 -1.02 3.55 -8.92
N ALA A 47 -1.66 4.33 -8.06
CA ALA A 47 -3.01 4.09 -7.61
C ALA A 47 -4.04 4.05 -8.74
N LYS A 48 -3.93 5.00 -9.69
CA LYS A 48 -4.80 5.05 -10.87
C LYS A 48 -4.55 3.86 -11.78
N LEU A 49 -3.28 3.49 -11.93
CA LEU A 49 -2.89 2.37 -12.77
C LEU A 49 -3.40 1.03 -12.22
N ILE A 50 -3.34 0.85 -10.90
CA ILE A 50 -3.90 -0.29 -10.19
C ILE A 50 -5.41 -0.39 -10.45
N VAL A 51 -6.16 0.69 -10.26
CA VAL A 51 -7.61 0.65 -10.53
C VAL A 51 -7.90 0.37 -12.01
N ASN A 52 -7.12 0.93 -12.92
CA ASN A 52 -7.30 0.75 -14.37
C ASN A 52 -6.91 -0.65 -14.85
N TYR A 53 -5.90 -1.25 -14.25
CA TYR A 53 -5.51 -2.63 -14.54
C TYR A 53 -6.54 -3.61 -13.95
N ARG A 54 -7.05 -3.34 -12.75
CA ARG A 54 -8.17 -4.07 -12.15
C ARG A 54 -9.41 -4.05 -13.04
N ASP A 55 -9.74 -2.91 -13.62
CA ASP A 55 -10.90 -2.76 -14.51
C ASP A 55 -10.74 -3.59 -15.80
N GLN A 56 -9.53 -3.62 -16.35
CA GLN A 56 -9.23 -4.34 -17.59
C GLN A 56 -9.01 -5.85 -17.43
N HIS A 57 -8.36 -6.28 -16.33
CA HIS A 57 -7.95 -7.67 -16.11
C HIS A 57 -8.80 -8.40 -15.05
N GLY A 58 -9.57 -7.66 -14.25
CA GLY A 58 -10.32 -8.19 -13.12
C GLY A 58 -9.61 -7.99 -11.77
N SER A 59 -10.12 -8.63 -10.73
CA SER A 59 -9.61 -8.46 -9.37
C SER A 59 -8.23 -9.10 -9.16
N TYR A 60 -7.40 -8.44 -8.36
CA TYR A 60 -6.10 -8.95 -7.91
C TYR A 60 -6.30 -10.11 -6.94
N VAL A 61 -5.72 -11.27 -7.26
CA VAL A 61 -5.76 -12.44 -6.38
C VAL A 61 -4.56 -12.46 -5.42
N ASN A 62 -3.40 -12.03 -5.90
CA ASN A 62 -2.14 -12.09 -5.16
C ASN A 62 -1.25 -10.89 -5.49
N ILE A 63 -0.19 -10.72 -4.69
CA ILE A 63 0.85 -9.70 -4.91
C ILE A 63 1.56 -9.85 -6.26
N GLU A 64 1.66 -11.07 -6.78
CA GLU A 64 2.23 -11.37 -8.11
C GLU A 64 1.41 -10.77 -9.26
N ASP A 65 0.13 -10.46 -9.03
CA ASP A 65 -0.68 -9.82 -10.06
C ASP A 65 -0.38 -8.30 -10.13
N LEU A 66 0.10 -7.72 -9.03
CA LEU A 66 0.58 -6.34 -8.99
C LEU A 66 1.94 -6.16 -9.68
N THR A 67 2.79 -7.18 -9.69
CA THR A 67 4.06 -7.12 -10.44
C THR A 67 3.84 -7.08 -11.95
N LYS A 68 2.73 -7.63 -12.45
CA LYS A 68 2.34 -7.58 -13.87
C LYS A 68 1.99 -6.17 -14.37
N ILE A 69 1.71 -5.24 -13.47
CA ILE A 69 1.38 -3.84 -13.81
C ILE A 69 2.59 -3.13 -14.43
N GLY A 70 3.81 -3.68 -14.30
CA GLY A 70 5.04 -3.26 -15.00
C GLY A 70 5.56 -1.87 -14.61
N THR A 71 4.77 -1.10 -13.87
CA THR A 71 5.05 0.30 -13.51
C THR A 71 5.37 0.45 -12.03
N LEU A 72 4.96 -0.53 -11.22
CA LEU A 72 5.34 -0.64 -9.82
C LEU A 72 6.69 -1.35 -9.71
N SER A 73 7.67 -0.72 -9.07
CA SER A 73 8.95 -1.37 -8.79
C SER A 73 8.78 -2.48 -7.76
N ASP A 74 9.51 -3.59 -7.91
CA ASP A 74 9.49 -4.73 -6.99
C ASP A 74 9.76 -4.31 -5.54
N LEU A 75 10.64 -3.32 -5.33
CA LEU A 75 10.92 -2.73 -4.03
C LEU A 75 9.72 -2.01 -3.41
N ALA A 76 8.91 -1.32 -4.22
CA ALA A 76 7.70 -0.66 -3.74
C ALA A 76 6.64 -1.71 -3.39
N ILE A 77 6.47 -2.71 -4.26
CA ILE A 77 5.56 -3.84 -4.06
C ILE A 77 5.90 -4.59 -2.78
N ALA A 78 7.18 -4.94 -2.56
CA ALA A 78 7.62 -5.64 -1.36
C ALA A 78 7.37 -4.84 -0.07
N LYS A 79 7.46 -3.49 -0.13
CA LYS A 79 7.17 -2.61 1.02
C LYS A 79 5.69 -2.51 1.33
N ILE A 80 4.82 -2.51 0.32
CA ILE A 80 3.36 -2.46 0.51
C ILE A 80 2.74 -3.85 0.70
N ALA A 81 3.39 -4.91 0.25
CA ALA A 81 2.94 -6.30 0.34
C ALA A 81 2.40 -6.69 1.72
N PRO A 82 3.09 -6.43 2.85
CA PRO A 82 2.57 -6.77 4.18
C PRO A 82 1.32 -5.97 4.60
N TYR A 83 1.01 -4.88 3.90
CA TYR A 83 -0.13 -4.00 4.16
C TYR A 83 -1.27 -4.18 3.14
N LEU A 84 -1.07 -4.98 2.10
CA LEU A 84 -2.09 -5.23 1.08
C LEU A 84 -2.93 -6.45 1.45
N ILE A 85 -4.23 -6.36 1.23
CA ILE A 85 -5.10 -7.52 1.21
C ILE A 85 -5.79 -7.67 -0.13
N PHE A 86 -5.90 -8.93 -0.50
CA PHE A 86 -6.73 -9.41 -1.57
C PHE A 86 -7.93 -10.05 -0.86
N GLU A 87 -9.14 -9.77 -1.32
CA GLU A 87 -10.42 -10.10 -0.65
C GLU A 87 -10.60 -11.59 -0.24
N ASN A 88 -9.69 -12.47 -0.64
CA ASN A 88 -9.68 -13.88 -0.27
C ASN A 88 -9.12 -14.19 1.15
N ASP A 89 -8.71 -13.19 1.94
CA ASP A 89 -8.29 -13.38 3.34
C ASP A 89 -9.53 -13.45 4.26
N SER A 90 -10.32 -14.51 4.11
CA SER A 90 -11.34 -14.92 5.10
C SER A 90 -10.76 -16.07 5.93
N ARG A 91 -10.05 -15.73 7.01
CA ARG A 91 -9.71 -16.66 8.10
C ARG A 91 -9.79 -15.95 9.44
#